data_AF-A0A2V7CEQ8-F1
#
_entry.id   AF-A0A2V7CEQ8-F1
#
_cell.length_a   1.000
_cell.length_b   1.000
_cell.length_c   1.000
_cell.angle_alpha   90.00
_cell.angle_beta   90.00
_cell.angle_gamma   90.00
#
_symmetry.space_group_name_H-M   'P 1'
#
loop_
_entity.id
_entity.type
_entity.pdbx_description
1 polymer ?
#
loop_
_entity_poly.entity_id
_entity_poly.type
_entity_poly.pdbx_seq_one_letter_code
_entity_poly.pdbx_strand_id
1 'polypeptide(L)' 'MVGRHAPAETDLEEAIAAVKAAAAGIRARAFAATPSYNACRSCAYSQICPYTATRE' A
#
# COMPACT_ATOMS: atom_id res chain seq x y z
N MET A 1 -25.60 -0.26 1.51
CA MET A 1 -25.52 -1.49 0.70
C MET A 1 -24.24 -2.21 1.10
N VAL A 2 -24.30 -3.50 1.44
CA VAL A 2 -23.11 -4.30 1.78
C VAL A 2 -23.01 -5.45 0.76
N GLY A 3 -21.93 -5.48 -0.01
CA GLY A 3 -21.62 -6.59 -0.91
C GLY A 3 -21.08 -7.79 -0.14
N ARG A 4 -21.28 -9.01 -0.67
CA ARG A 4 -20.64 -10.23 -0.17
C ARG A 4 -19.79 -10.82 -1.28
N HIS A 5 -18.56 -11.19 -0.95
CA HIS A 5 -17.61 -11.86 -1.83
C HIS A 5 -17.13 -13.13 -1.13
N ALA A 6 -17.15 -14.25 -1.84
CA ALA A 6 -16.53 -15.49 -1.38
C ALA A 6 -15.14 -15.56 -2.02
N PRO A 7 -14.05 -15.57 -1.25
CA PRO A 7 -12.71 -15.62 -1.81
C PRO A 7 -12.52 -16.83 -2.72
N ALA A 8 -11.99 -16.59 -3.91
CA ALA A 8 -11.53 -17.59 -4.85
C ALA A 8 -10.03 -17.85 -4.65
N GLU A 9 -9.52 -18.92 -5.28
CA GLU A 9 -8.09 -19.25 -5.25
C GLU A 9 -7.22 -18.10 -5.79
N THR A 10 -7.72 -17.38 -6.81
CA THR A 10 -7.01 -16.23 -7.38
C THR A 10 -6.83 -15.10 -6.37
N ASP A 11 -7.80 -14.88 -5.47
CA ASP A 11 -7.68 -13.87 -4.42
C ASP A 11 -6.56 -14.25 -3.43
N LEU A 12 -6.41 -15.55 -3.13
CA LEU A 12 -5.36 -16.06 -2.28
C LEU A 12 -3.98 -15.89 -2.93
N GLU A 13 -3.86 -16.25 -4.21
CA GLU A 13 -2.62 -16.09 -4.97
C GLU A 13 -2.17 -14.62 -5.04
N GLU A 14 -3.10 -13.71 -5.30
CA GLU A 14 -2.86 -12.27 -5.32
C GLU A 14 -2.40 -11.75 -3.95
N ALA A 15 -3.06 -12.18 -2.87
CA ALA A 15 -2.67 -11.81 -1.52
C ALA A 15 -1.25 -12.28 -1.17
N ILE A 16 -0.91 -13.53 -1.52
CA ILE A 16 0.44 -14.08 -1.32
C ILE A 16 1.47 -13.28 -2.12
N ALA A 17 1.17 -12.94 -3.37
CA ALA A 17 2.06 -12.14 -4.21
C ALA A 17 2.31 -10.74 -3.59
N ALA A 18 1.27 -10.08 -3.10
CA ALA A 18 1.39 -8.78 -2.44
C ALA A 18 2.27 -8.84 -1.17
N VAL A 19 2.11 -9.88 -0.35
CA VAL A 19 2.94 -10.09 0.85
C VAL A 19 4.41 -10.29 0.46
N LYS A 20 4.69 -11.12 -0.55
CA LYS A 20 6.06 -11.37 -1.02
C LYS A 20 6.70 -10.09 -1.59
N ALA A 21 5.96 -9.31 -2.37
CA ALA A 21 6.41 -8.05 -2.92
C ALA A 21 6.76 -7.03 -1.82
N ALA A 22 5.89 -6.87 -0.82
CA ALA A 22 6.14 -6.01 0.32
C ALA A 22 7.39 -6.44 1.11
N ALA A 23 7.51 -7.74 1.39
CA ALA A 23 8.67 -8.27 2.12
C ALA A 23 9.98 -8.10 1.34
N ALA A 24 9.97 -8.23 0.02
CA ALA A 24 11.13 -7.97 -0.82
C ALA A 24 11.53 -6.48 -0.78
N GLY A 25 10.56 -5.57 -0.92
CA GLY A 25 10.79 -4.12 -0.85
C GLY A 25 11.38 -3.67 0.50
N ILE A 26 10.84 -4.17 1.61
CA ILE A 26 11.35 -3.86 2.96
C ILE A 26 12.81 -4.30 3.11
N ARG A 27 13.14 -5.53 2.70
CA ARG A 27 14.52 -6.05 2.78
C ARG A 27 15.49 -5.27 1.88
N ALA A 28 15.02 -4.81 0.73
CA ALA A 28 15.77 -3.95 -0.18
C ALA A 28 15.83 -2.47 0.25
N ARG A 29 15.19 -2.09 1.38
CA ARG A 29 15.08 -0.70 1.87
C ARG A 29 14.39 0.24 0.86
N ALA A 30 13.47 -0.29 0.06
CA ALA A 30 12.71 0.47 -0.92
C ALA A 30 11.56 1.23 -0.25
N PHE A 31 11.85 2.39 0.34
CA PHE A 31 10.88 3.21 1.08
C PHE A 31 10.39 4.45 0.31
N ALA A 32 10.55 4.46 -1.02
CA ALA A 32 9.93 5.47 -1.86
C ALA A 32 8.41 5.42 -1.69
N ALA A 33 7.78 6.58 -1.49
CA ALA A 33 6.35 6.66 -1.26
C ALA A 33 5.56 6.28 -2.53
N THR A 34 4.63 5.33 -2.40
CA THR A 34 3.72 4.88 -3.47
C THR A 34 2.25 5.01 -3.03
N PRO A 35 1.78 6.23 -2.71
CA PRO A 35 0.46 6.41 -2.14
C PRO A 35 -0.65 6.04 -3.13
N SER A 36 -1.65 5.30 -2.64
CA SER A 36 -2.91 5.05 -3.36
C SER A 36 -3.92 6.17 -3.11
N TYR A 37 -5.08 6.09 -3.76
CA TYR A 37 -6.15 7.08 -3.61
C TYR A 37 -6.49 7.32 -2.13
N ASN A 38 -6.50 8.60 -1.73
CA ASN A 38 -6.74 9.06 -0.36
C ASN A 38 -5.78 8.56 0.73
N ALA A 39 -4.70 7.82 0.41
CA ALA A 39 -3.77 7.30 1.42
C ALA A 39 -3.13 8.40 2.28
N CYS A 40 -2.78 9.55 1.69
CA CYS A 40 -2.13 10.65 2.41
C CYS A 40 -3.06 11.38 3.39
N ARG A 41 -4.39 11.36 3.18
CA ARG A 41 -5.36 12.15 3.96
C ARG A 41 -5.38 11.76 5.43
N SER A 42 -5.22 10.48 5.73
CA SER A 42 -5.20 9.92 7.08
C SER A 42 -3.82 9.41 7.50
N CYS A 43 -2.77 9.65 6.70
CA CYS A 43 -1.43 9.17 7.01
C CYS A 43 -0.80 10.01 8.11
N ALA A 44 -0.44 9.37 9.22
CA ALA A 44 0.19 10.01 10.38
C ALA A 44 1.55 10.66 10.04
N TYR A 45 2.23 10.18 9.00
CA TYR A 45 3.55 10.66 8.58
C TYR A 45 3.49 11.70 7.46
N SER A 46 2.31 12.19 7.08
CA SER A 46 2.12 13.15 5.98
C SER A 46 2.91 14.46 6.16
N GLN A 47 3.22 14.87 7.39
CA GLN A 47 4.00 16.09 7.64
C GLN A 47 5.51 15.93 7.39
N ILE A 48 6.03 14.70 7.42
CA ILE A 48 7.47 14.41 7.26
C ILE A 48 7.78 13.62 5.99
N CYS A 49 6.77 13.10 5.29
CA CYS A 49 6.96 12.30 4.09
C CYS A 49 7.43 13.19 2.92
N PRO A 50 8.52 12.85 2.22
CA PRO A 50 9.00 13.64 1.08
C PRO A 50 7.94 13.86 0.00
N TYR A 51 7.07 12.88 -0.25
CA TYR A 51 6.03 12.94 -1.29
C TYR A 51 4.98 14.04 -1.05
N THR A 52 4.58 14.25 0.21
CA THR A 52 3.63 15.30 0.57
C THR A 52 4.32 16.64 0.81
N ALA A 53 5.57 16.62 1.28
CA ALA A 53 6.36 17.83 1.50
C ALA A 53 6.71 18.61 0.21
N THR A 54 6.77 17.93 -0.94
CA THR A 54 7.07 18.55 -2.24
C THR A 54 5.84 18.84 -3.10
N ARG A 55 4.62 18.68 -2.56
CA ARG A 55 3.38 19.04 -3.27
C ARG A 55 2.99 20.48 -2.91
N GLU A 56 3.27 21.41 -3.81
CA GLU A 56 2.68 22.77 -3.82
C GLU A 56 1.22 22.74 -4.28
#